data_AF-A0A938AT15-F1
#
_entry.id   AF-A0A938AT15-F1
#
_cell.length_a   1.000
_cell.length_b   1.000
_cell.length_c   1.000
_cell.angle_alpha   90.00
_cell.angle_beta   90.00
_cell.angle_gamma   90.00
#
_symmetry.space_group_name_H-M   'P 1'
#
loop_
_entity.id
_entity.type
_entity.pdbx_description
1 polymer ?
#
loop_
_entity_poly.entity_id
_entity_poly.type
_entity_poly.pdbx_seq_one_letter_code
_entity_poly.pdbx_strand_id
1 'polypeptide(L)'
;MSTIYVQPFQKAGEVLPLVRSVIDGEIARLELAVKLARERLVPFEQKYGVTSEHFMTKLAAEDLEGGDEEYVRWAGEYKAQRLQQKLRQLQEIDYGDASLRSSLTASASPYGG
;
A
#
# COMPACT_ATOMS: atom_id res chain seq x y z
N MET A 1 6.91 -9.45 4.55
CA MET A 1 7.17 -9.91 3.16
C MET A 1 6.24 -11.04 2.81
N SER A 2 5.45 -10.83 1.75
CA SER A 2 4.50 -11.80 1.22
C SER A 2 4.95 -12.19 -0.18
N THR A 3 4.93 -13.48 -0.52
CA THR A 3 5.31 -13.93 -1.87
C THR A 3 4.07 -14.37 -2.65
N ILE A 4 3.92 -13.85 -3.86
CA ILE A 4 2.89 -14.28 -4.82
C ILE A 4 3.49 -15.33 -5.75
N TYR A 5 2.80 -16.48 -5.84
CA TYR A 5 3.06 -17.51 -6.83
C TYR A 5 1.91 -17.57 -7.82
N VAL A 6 2.24 -17.54 -9.11
CA VAL A 6 1.25 -17.63 -10.19
C VAL A 6 1.41 -19.01 -10.83
N GLN A 7 0.33 -19.81 -10.84
CA GLN A 7 0.26 -21.09 -11.53
C GLN A 7 -0.76 -21.00 -12.68
N PRO A 8 -0.31 -20.65 -13.89
CA PRO A 8 -1.19 -20.50 -15.03
C PRO A 8 -1.44 -21.86 -15.71
N PHE A 9 -2.68 -22.06 -16.19
CA PHE A 9 -3.06 -23.29 -16.90
C PHE A 9 -2.48 -23.35 -18.33
N GLN A 10 -2.26 -22.20 -18.96
CA GLN A 10 -1.61 -22.01 -20.26
C GLN A 10 -0.82 -20.69 -20.25
N LYS A 11 0.23 -20.58 -21.08
CA LYS A 11 1.07 -19.37 -21.23
C LYS A 11 1.77 -18.88 -19.96
N ALA A 12 2.59 -19.75 -19.36
CA ALA A 12 3.20 -19.45 -18.07
C ALA A 12 4.11 -18.22 -18.02
N GLY A 13 4.76 -17.89 -19.14
CA GLY A 13 5.61 -16.71 -19.24
C GLY A 13 4.87 -15.37 -19.31
N GLU A 14 3.55 -15.35 -19.55
CA GLU A 14 2.80 -14.11 -19.78
C GLU A 14 1.99 -13.64 -18.55
N VAL A 15 1.57 -14.56 -17.68
CA VAL A 15 0.64 -14.22 -16.58
C VAL A 15 1.34 -13.53 -15.41
N LEU A 16 2.55 -13.95 -15.04
CA LEU A 16 3.30 -13.30 -13.95
C LEU A 16 3.66 -11.83 -14.27
N PRO A 17 4.16 -11.48 -15.47
CA PRO A 17 4.34 -10.09 -15.87
C PRO A 17 3.05 -9.26 -15.83
N LEU A 18 1.90 -9.85 -16.23
CA LEU A 18 0.61 -9.18 -16.16
C LEU A 18 0.23 -8.85 -14.71
N VAL A 19 0.32 -9.82 -13.79
CA VAL A 19 0.05 -9.59 -12.37
C VAL A 19 0.96 -8.52 -11.79
N ARG A 20 2.26 -8.54 -12.14
CA ARG A 20 3.22 -7.51 -11.72
C ARG A 20 2.79 -6.13 -12.22
N SER A 21 2.45 -5.99 -13.50
CA SER A 21 2.03 -4.70 -14.07
C SER A 21 0.79 -4.10 -13.40
N VAL A 22 -0.15 -4.94 -12.97
CA VAL A 22 -1.36 -4.48 -12.25
C VAL A 22 -1.00 -3.99 -10.84
N ILE A 23 -0.10 -4.70 -10.15
CA ILE A 23 0.38 -4.30 -8.83
C ILE A 23 1.20 -3.00 -8.93
N ASP A 24 2.10 -2.88 -9.90
CA ASP A 24 2.88 -1.65 -10.16
C ASP A 24 1.95 -0.46 -10.43
N GLY A 25 0.89 -0.68 -11.21
CA GLY A 25 -0.13 0.34 -11.45
C GLY A 25 -0.88 0.77 -10.20
N GLU A 26 -1.18 -0.16 -9.28
CA GLU A 26 -1.80 0.16 -7.99
C GLU A 26 -0.83 0.90 -7.05
N ILE A 27 0.44 0.51 -7.03
CA ILE A 27 1.51 1.21 -6.30
C ILE A 27 1.56 2.67 -6.75
N ALA A 28 1.66 2.94 -8.05
CA ALA A 28 1.71 4.29 -8.59
C ALA A 28 0.46 5.12 -8.24
N ARG A 29 -0.73 4.51 -8.28
CA ARG A 29 -1.99 5.17 -7.87
C ARG A 29 -1.97 5.53 -6.38
N LEU A 30 -1.54 4.61 -5.52
CA LEU A 30 -1.48 4.82 -4.08
C LEU A 30 -0.42 5.87 -3.70
N GLU A 31 0.73 5.88 -4.37
CA GLU A 31 1.77 6.91 -4.19
C GLU A 31 1.24 8.30 -4.50
N LEU A 32 0.53 8.46 -5.63
CA LEU A 32 -0.11 9.73 -5.99
C LEU A 32 -1.16 10.15 -4.96
N ALA A 33 -2.01 9.22 -4.53
CA ALA A 33 -3.04 9.51 -3.53
C ALA A 33 -2.45 9.94 -2.18
N VAL A 34 -1.40 9.26 -1.71
CA VAL A 34 -0.67 9.62 -0.48
C VAL A 34 -0.01 10.99 -0.61
N LYS A 35 0.61 11.28 -1.76
CA LYS A 35 1.24 12.58 -2.02
C LYS A 35 0.21 13.71 -1.95
N LEU A 36 -0.91 13.58 -2.67
CA LEU A 36 -1.97 14.60 -2.68
C LEU A 36 -2.58 14.81 -1.30
N ALA A 37 -2.80 13.73 -0.53
CA ALA A 37 -3.32 13.86 0.84
C ALA A 37 -2.33 14.62 1.75
N ARG A 38 -1.03 14.34 1.65
CA ARG A 38 0.00 15.09 2.39
C ARG A 38 0.02 16.56 1.99
N GLU A 39 -0.05 16.87 0.70
CA GLU A 39 -0.11 18.26 0.22
C GLU A 39 -1.33 19.01 0.76
N ARG A 40 -2.49 18.34 0.87
CA ARG A 40 -3.70 18.92 1.45
C ARG A 40 -3.64 19.12 2.96
N LEU A 41 -2.77 18.40 3.67
CA LEU A 41 -2.52 18.58 5.10
C LEU A 41 -1.59 19.77 5.41
N VAL A 42 -0.80 20.25 4.45
CA VAL A 42 0.15 21.35 4.70
C VAL A 42 -0.52 22.68 5.12
N PRO A 43 -1.58 23.18 4.46
CA PRO A 43 -2.21 24.45 4.85
C PRO A 43 -2.79 24.40 6.26
N PHE A 44 -3.27 23.23 6.62
CA PHE A 44 -3.82 22.85 7.89
C PHE A 44 -2.74 22.89 8.99
N GLU A 45 -1.61 22.19 8.79
CA GLU A 45 -0.48 22.22 9.72
C GLU A 45 0.09 23.62 9.89
N GLN A 46 0.14 24.41 8.81
CA GLN A 46 0.59 25.80 8.85
C GLN A 46 -0.37 26.71 9.61
N LYS A 47 -1.69 26.54 9.42
CA LYS A 47 -2.71 27.37 10.08
C LYS A 47 -2.67 27.22 11.61
N TYR A 48 -2.48 26.00 12.11
CA TYR A 48 -2.52 25.72 13.54
C TYR A 48 -1.13 25.51 14.18
N GLY A 49 -0.06 25.50 13.38
CA GLY A 49 1.31 25.34 13.88
C GLY A 49 1.60 23.97 14.50
N VAL A 50 0.85 22.94 14.12
CA VAL A 50 0.96 21.57 14.66
C VAL A 50 1.09 20.55 13.54
N THR A 51 1.68 19.39 13.83
CA THR A 51 1.68 18.27 12.89
C THR A 51 0.31 17.62 12.80
N SER A 52 0.01 16.97 11.68
CA SER A 52 -1.26 16.24 11.50
C SER A 52 -1.45 15.11 12.52
N GLU A 53 -0.36 14.49 13.00
CA GLU A 53 -0.42 13.48 14.07
C GLU A 53 -0.80 14.12 15.41
N HIS A 54 -0.21 15.27 15.75
CA HIS A 54 -0.56 16.00 16.95
C HIS A 54 -2.02 16.46 16.90
N PHE A 55 -2.45 17.01 15.77
CA PHE A 55 -3.82 17.42 15.54
C PHE A 55 -4.82 16.30 15.85
N MET A 56 -4.62 15.13 15.25
CA MET A 56 -5.55 14.00 15.40
C MET A 56 -5.58 13.39 16.81
N THR A 57 -4.57 13.66 17.63
CA THR A 57 -4.48 13.11 18.99
C THR A 57 -4.84 14.13 20.07
N LYS A 58 -4.84 15.43 19.75
CA LYS A 58 -4.93 16.51 20.73
C LYS A 58 -5.94 17.61 20.43
N LEU A 59 -6.38 17.78 19.19
CA LEU A 59 -7.34 18.81 18.80
C LEU A 59 -8.72 18.20 18.53
N ALA A 60 -9.76 18.89 18.99
CA ALA A 60 -11.16 18.60 18.70
C ALA A 60 -11.72 19.64 17.72
N ALA A 61 -12.91 19.38 17.16
CA ALA A 61 -13.58 20.33 16.27
C ALA A 61 -13.82 21.70 16.92
N GLU A 62 -14.04 21.72 18.23
CA GLU A 62 -14.24 22.92 19.05
C GLU A 62 -13.01 23.83 19.07
N ASP A 63 -11.82 23.27 18.85
CA ASP A 63 -10.55 24.00 18.82
C ASP A 63 -10.29 24.66 17.44
N LEU A 64 -11.15 24.41 16.46
CA LEU A 64 -10.97 24.86 15.08
C LEU A 64 -11.89 26.04 14.75
N GLU A 65 -11.32 27.08 14.15
CA GLU A 65 -12.10 28.20 13.60
C GLU A 65 -13.23 27.76 12.63
N GLY A 66 -12.99 26.73 11.80
CA GLY A 66 -13.99 26.16 10.90
C GLY A 66 -14.80 25.00 11.48
N GLY A 67 -14.67 24.73 12.78
CA GLY A 67 -15.47 23.74 13.50
C GLY A 67 -15.43 22.33 12.90
N ASP A 68 -16.60 21.68 12.90
CA ASP A 68 -16.77 20.30 12.46
C ASP A 68 -16.40 20.07 10.99
N GLU A 69 -16.70 21.02 10.09
CA GLU A 69 -16.40 20.87 8.66
C GLU A 69 -14.90 20.81 8.40
N GLU A 70 -14.14 21.67 9.09
CA GLU A 70 -12.69 21.71 9.01
C GLU A 70 -12.09 20.42 9.59
N TYR A 71 -12.60 19.98 10.75
CA TYR A 71 -12.17 18.74 11.38
C TYR A 71 -12.41 17.52 10.50
N VAL A 72 -13.60 17.40 9.89
CA VAL A 72 -13.95 16.29 8.99
C VAL A 72 -13.02 16.25 7.77
N ARG A 73 -12.72 17.42 7.18
CA ARG A 73 -11.84 17.51 6.03
C ARG A 73 -10.43 17.03 6.38
N TRP A 74 -9.89 17.53 7.49
CA TRP A 74 -8.57 17.12 7.97
C TRP A 74 -8.53 15.63 8.30
N ALA A 75 -9.47 15.15 9.12
CA ALA A 75 -9.53 13.74 9.52
C ALA A 75 -9.66 12.80 8.30
N GLY A 76 -10.34 13.25 7.24
CA GLY A 76 -10.39 12.56 5.96
C GLY A 76 -9.01 12.41 5.31
N GLU A 77 -8.27 13.51 5.19
CA GLU A 77 -6.92 13.51 4.62
C GLU A 77 -5.91 12.75 5.50
N TYR A 78 -6.01 12.85 6.83
CA TYR A 78 -5.17 12.06 7.73
C TYR A 78 -5.47 10.56 7.65
N LYS A 79 -6.73 10.15 7.44
CA LYS A 79 -7.05 8.73 7.21
C LYS A 79 -6.41 8.17 5.94
N ALA A 80 -5.95 9.01 5.01
CA ALA A 80 -5.13 8.58 3.88
C ALA A 80 -3.77 7.98 4.31
N GLN A 81 -3.35 8.15 5.57
CA GLN A 81 -2.25 7.37 6.16
C GLN A 81 -2.50 5.85 6.07
N ARG A 82 -3.76 5.39 6.05
CA ARG A 82 -4.10 3.98 5.77
C ARG A 82 -3.69 3.53 4.37
N LEU A 83 -3.63 4.44 3.39
CA LEU A 83 -3.12 4.15 2.05
C LEU A 83 -1.62 3.85 2.09
N GLN A 84 -0.87 4.46 2.99
CA GLN A 84 0.56 4.16 3.15
C GLN A 84 0.79 2.73 3.65
N GLN A 85 -0.08 2.22 4.52
CA GLN A 85 0.02 0.82 4.95
C GLN A 85 -0.21 -0.13 3.76
N LYS A 86 -1.24 0.12 2.95
CA LYS A 86 -1.49 -0.66 1.72
C LYS A 86 -0.32 -0.56 0.74
N LEU A 87 0.22 0.65 0.53
CA LEU A 87 1.36 0.89 -0.34
C LEU A 87 2.58 0.08 0.11
N ARG A 88 2.93 0.12 1.41
CA ARG A 88 4.01 -0.70 1.98
C ARG A 88 3.78 -2.18 1.74
N GLN A 89 2.56 -2.67 2.01
CA GLN A 89 2.21 -4.07 1.79
C GLN A 89 2.44 -4.50 0.33
N LEU A 90 2.13 -3.65 -0.64
CA LEU A 90 2.34 -3.94 -2.06
C LEU A 90 3.81 -3.85 -2.47
N GLN A 91 4.56 -2.89 -1.93
CA GLN A 91 5.99 -2.71 -2.21
C GLN A 91 6.85 -3.86 -1.64
N GLU A 92 6.38 -4.53 -0.60
CA GLU A 92 7.05 -5.69 0.03
C GLU A 92 6.65 -7.04 -0.61
N ILE A 93 5.94 -7.03 -1.75
CA ILE A 93 5.56 -8.26 -2.45
C ILE A 93 6.76 -8.79 -3.23
N ASP A 94 7.13 -10.03 -2.92
CA ASP A 94 8.03 -10.82 -3.75
C ASP A 94 7.23 -11.65 -4.77
N TYR A 95 7.88 -11.95 -5.89
CA TYR A 95 7.30 -12.76 -6.96
C TYR A 95 8.11 -14.04 -7.12
N GLY A 96 7.43 -15.17 -6.95
CA GLY A 96 8.02 -16.49 -7.14
C GLY A 96 7.50 -17.17 -8.40
N ASP A 97 8.37 -17.94 -9.05
CA ASP A 97 7.98 -18.83 -10.15
C ASP A 97 7.55 -20.19 -9.57
N ALA A 98 6.28 -20.56 -9.79
CA ALA A 98 5.75 -21.84 -9.33
C ALA A 98 6.44 -23.05 -10.00
N SER A 99 7.01 -22.87 -11.20
CA SER A 99 7.75 -23.92 -11.92
C SER A 99 9.08 -24.31 -11.25
N LEU A 100 9.62 -23.43 -10.40
CA LEU A 100 10.82 -23.70 -9.60
C LEU A 100 10.51 -24.45 -8.29
N ARG A 101 9.25 -24.48 -7.83
CA ARG A 101 8.87 -25.23 -6.61
C ARG A 101 8.75 -26.73 -6.86
N SER A 102 8.36 -27.15 -8.06
CA SER A 102 8.22 -28.56 -8.44
C SER A 102 9.57 -29.27 -8.64
N SER A 103 10.64 -28.54 -8.93
CA SER A 103 12.00 -29.08 -9.11
C SER A 103 12.74 -29.32 -7.78
N LEU A 104 12.41 -28.57 -6.73
CA LEU A 104 12.95 -28.75 -5.38
C LEU A 104 12.34 -29.95 -4.63
N THR A 105 11.09 -30.32 -4.93
CA THR A 105 10.46 -31.52 -4.34
C THR A 105 10.82 -32.80 -5.09
N ALA A 106 11.15 -32.72 -6.39
CA ALA A 106 11.55 -33.89 -7.18
C ALA A 106 12.97 -34.39 -6.88
N SER A 107 13.91 -33.52 -6.49
CA SER A 107 15.30 -33.88 -6.15
C SER A 107 15.49 -34.43 -4.72
N ALA A 108 14.44 -34.43 -3.90
CA ALA A 108 14.46 -34.94 -2.53
C ALA A 108 13.85 -36.36 -2.40
N SER A 109 13.58 -37.05 -3.51
CA SER A 109 13.13 -38.46 -3.46
C SER A 109 14.34 -39.39 -3.32
N PRO A 110 14.50 -40.15 -2.21
CA PRO A 110 15.62 -41.08 -2.03
C PRO A 110 15.46 -42.40 -2.79
N TYR A 111 14.34 -42.60 -3.50
CA TYR A 111 14.06 -43.85 -4.20
C TYR A 111 14.18 -43.65 -5.71
N GLY A 112 15.43 -43.66 -6.18
CA GLY A 112 15.76 -44.09 -7.53
C GLY A 112 15.91 -45.61 -7.53
N GLY A 113 15.04 -46.29 -8.26
CA GLY A 113 15.08 -47.70 -8.60
C GLY A 113 14.62 -47.88 -10.04
#